data_AF-C7GEX2-F1
#
_entry.id   AF-C7GEX2-F1
#
_cell.length_a   1.000
_cell.length_b   1.000
_cell.length_c   1.000
_cell.angle_alpha   90.00
_cell.angle_beta   90.00
_cell.angle_gamma   90.00
#
_symmetry.space_group_name_H-M   'P 1'
#
loop_
_entity.id
_entity.type
_entity.pdbx_description
1 polymer ?
#
loop_
_entity_poly.entity_id
_entity_poly.type
_entity_poly.pdbx_seq_one_letter_code
_entity_poly.pdbx_strand_id
1 'polypeptide(L)'
;YIPYLRILGFRKDASALLSALKKSAKVPVISKLSSALRTLDGTANQMLKQDIFSSELYEQQKTGKTKNRFSCPECSKEIIRV
;
A
#
# COMPACT_ATOMS: atom_id res chain seq x y z
N TYR A 1 6.27 2.33 17.59
CA TYR A 1 4.85 2.05 17.34
C TYR A 1 4.65 1.87 15.84
N ILE A 2 3.90 0.87 15.37
CA ILE A 2 3.68 0.61 13.94
C ILE A 2 2.24 1.04 13.61
N PRO A 3 2.02 2.04 12.73
CA PRO A 3 0.69 2.60 12.48
C PRO A 3 -0.19 1.73 11.58
N TYR A 4 0.41 0.93 10.68
CA TYR A 4 -0.31 0.05 9.76
C TYR A 4 0.57 -1.11 9.26
N LEU A 5 -0.08 -2.14 8.72
CA LEU A 5 0.59 -3.24 8.02
C LEU A 5 0.28 -3.18 6.52
N ARG A 6 1.27 -2.89 5.66
CA ARG A 6 1.10 -2.88 4.19
C ARG A 6 1.48 -4.24 3.61
N ILE A 7 0.53 -4.90 2.94
CA ILE A 7 0.79 -6.17 2.24
C ILE A 7 1.19 -5.88 0.81
N LEU A 8 2.40 -6.29 0.44
CA LEU A 8 2.97 -6.08 -0.90
C LEU A 8 2.67 -7.26 -1.85
N GLY A 9 2.71 -8.47 -1.31
CA GLY A 9 2.49 -9.70 -2.05
C GLY A 9 2.07 -10.82 -1.12
N PHE A 10 1.31 -11.78 -1.64
CA PHE A 10 0.82 -12.89 -0.84
C PHE A 10 0.58 -14.13 -1.71
N ARG A 11 0.96 -15.31 -1.21
CA ARG A 11 0.72 -16.55 -1.96
C ARG A 11 -0.78 -16.88 -2.02
N LYS A 12 -1.25 -17.41 -3.16
CA LYS A 12 -2.66 -17.83 -3.30
C LYS A 12 -3.06 -18.87 -2.25
N ASP A 13 -2.18 -19.84 -2.01
CA ASP A 13 -2.39 -20.92 -1.04
C ASP A 13 -2.51 -20.42 0.39
N ALA A 14 -1.86 -19.29 0.70
CA ALA A 14 -1.85 -18.73 2.04
C ALA A 14 -3.09 -17.90 2.36
N SER A 15 -4.06 -17.72 1.44
CA SER A 15 -5.20 -16.80 1.58
C SER A 15 -5.96 -16.92 2.93
N ALA A 16 -6.08 -18.15 3.46
CA ALA A 16 -6.67 -18.41 4.77
C ALA A 16 -5.89 -17.74 5.92
N LEU A 17 -4.55 -17.76 5.86
CA LEU A 17 -3.67 -17.10 6.80
C LEU A 17 -3.84 -15.57 6.76
N LEU A 18 -4.02 -14.98 5.58
CA LEU A 18 -4.28 -13.55 5.45
C LEU A 18 -5.59 -13.14 6.14
N SER A 19 -6.62 -13.97 6.00
CA SER A 19 -7.92 -13.73 6.64
C SER A 19 -7.81 -13.84 8.16
N ALA A 20 -7.08 -14.84 8.67
CA ALA A 20 -6.79 -14.98 10.09
C ALA A 20 -5.97 -13.81 10.63
N LEU A 21 -4.95 -13.37 9.90
CA LEU A 21 -4.10 -12.23 10.25
C LEU A 21 -4.91 -10.94 10.33
N LYS A 22 -5.80 -10.68 9.36
CA LYS A 22 -6.68 -9.50 9.39
C LYS A 22 -7.61 -9.50 10.60
N LYS A 23 -8.01 -10.66 11.10
CA LYS A 23 -8.90 -10.80 12.27
C LYS A 23 -8.15 -10.69 13.59
N SER A 24 -6.91 -11.14 13.66
CA SER A 24 -6.09 -11.11 14.89
C SER A 24 -5.24 -9.85 15.02
N ALA A 25 -4.97 -9.13 13.93
CA ALA A 25 -4.14 -7.94 13.95
C ALA A 25 -4.83 -6.80 14.69
N LYS A 26 -4.13 -6.25 15.69
CA LYS A 26 -4.55 -5.05 16.45
C LYS A 26 -4.39 -3.76 15.63
N VAL A 27 -3.63 -3.81 14.55
CA VAL A 27 -3.33 -2.67 13.67
C VAL A 27 -3.98 -2.87 12.30
N PRO A 28 -4.39 -1.79 11.61
CA PRO A 28 -5.05 -1.88 10.32
C PRO A 28 -4.13 -2.50 9.26
N VAL A 29 -4.63 -3.54 8.59
CA VAL A 29 -3.93 -4.25 7.51
C VAL A 29 -4.37 -3.69 6.16
N ILE A 30 -3.46 -3.02 5.48
CA ILE A 30 -3.62 -2.40 4.16
C ILE A 30 -3.36 -3.44 3.08
N SER A 31 -4.43 -3.83 2.38
CA SER A 31 -4.34 -4.63 1.15
C SER A 31 -4.52 -3.82 -0.13
N LYS A 32 -5.21 -2.68 -0.07
CA LYS A 32 -5.41 -1.76 -1.19
C LYS A 32 -5.17 -0.34 -0.70
N LEU A 33 -4.30 0.40 -1.39
CA LEU A 33 -3.95 1.78 -1.05
C LEU A 33 -5.16 2.71 -1.08
N SER A 34 -6.03 2.55 -2.08
CA SER A 34 -7.27 3.32 -2.23
C SER A 34 -8.26 3.09 -1.08
N SER A 35 -8.30 1.88 -0.52
CA SER A 35 -9.11 1.59 0.69
C SER A 35 -8.45 2.16 1.96
N ALA A 36 -7.12 2.11 2.02
CA ALA A 36 -6.35 2.60 3.15
C ALA A 36 -6.43 4.12 3.31
N LEU A 37 -6.35 4.88 2.22
CA LEU A 37 -6.52 6.34 2.24
C LEU A 37 -7.86 6.80 2.84
N ARG A 38 -8.90 5.97 2.76
CA ARG A 38 -10.23 6.24 3.34
C ARG A 38 -10.37 5.74 4.78
N THR A 39 -9.57 4.76 5.20
CA THR A 39 -9.71 4.08 6.49
C THR A 39 -8.73 4.61 7.54
N LEU A 40 -7.56 5.11 7.11
CA LEU A 40 -6.54 5.64 8.01
C LEU A 40 -6.68 7.15 8.17
N ASP A 41 -6.80 7.59 9.41
CA ASP A 41 -6.83 9.02 9.78
C ASP A 41 -5.55 9.43 10.54
N GLY A 42 -5.26 10.72 10.58
CA GLY A 42 -4.11 11.29 11.30
C GLY A 42 -2.73 10.89 10.77
N THR A 43 -1.80 10.60 11.68
CA THR A 43 -0.37 10.35 11.39
C THR A 43 -0.16 9.16 10.43
N ALA A 44 -1.01 8.14 10.52
CA ALA A 44 -0.90 6.96 9.67
C ALA A 44 -1.16 7.27 8.19
N ASN A 45 -2.06 8.23 7.91
CA ASN A 45 -2.34 8.72 6.56
C ASN A 45 -1.17 9.55 6.01
N GLN A 46 -0.55 10.40 6.83
CA GLN A 46 0.67 11.13 6.42
C GLN A 46 1.81 10.18 6.07
N MET A 47 2.03 9.14 6.88
CA MET A 47 3.06 8.13 6.59
C MET A 47 2.76 7.38 5.29
N LEU A 48 1.49 7.04 5.05
CA LEU A 48 1.06 6.41 3.79
C LEU A 48 1.28 7.32 2.58
N LYS A 49 0.98 8.63 2.70
CA LYS A 49 1.24 9.61 1.62
C LYS A 49 2.72 9.76 1.31
N GLN A 50 3.57 9.73 2.34
CA GLN A 50 5.02 9.78 2.15
C GLN A 50 5.55 8.53 1.45
N ASP A 51 4.99 7.37 1.78
CA ASP A 51 5.30 6.09 1.15
C ASP A 51 4.91 6.11 -0.34
N ILE A 52 3.71 6.61 -0.67
CA ILE A 52 3.25 6.84 -2.05
C ILE A 52 4.22 7.77 -2.79
N PHE A 53 4.57 8.91 -2.18
CA PHE A 53 5.44 9.91 -2.78
C PHE A 53 6.85 9.35 -3.08
N SER A 54 7.40 8.56 -2.15
CA SER A 54 8.71 7.91 -2.33
C SER A 54 8.69 6.91 -3.49
N SER A 55 7.59 6.16 -3.66
CA SER A 55 7.40 5.27 -4.81
C SER A 55 7.26 6.04 -6.12
N GLU A 56 6.56 7.17 -6.12
CA GLU A 56 6.46 8.04 -7.30
C GLU A 56 7.82 8.59 -7.70
N LEU A 57 8.63 9.07 -6.75
CA LEU A 57 10.01 9.50 -6.99
C LEU A 57 10.87 8.36 -7.57
N TYR A 58 10.73 7.14 -7.04
CA TYR A 58 11.44 5.98 -7.56
C TYR A 58 11.04 5.66 -9.01
N GLU A 59 9.74 5.69 -9.32
CA GLU A 59 9.26 5.48 -10.69
C GLU A 59 9.69 6.57 -11.67
N GLN A 60 9.72 7.84 -11.21
CA GLN A 60 10.23 8.97 -11.99
C GLN A 60 11.70 8.78 -12.35
N GLN A 61 12.54 8.43 -11.36
CA GLN A 61 13.96 8.12 -11.58
C GLN A 61 14.15 6.94 -12.53
N LYS A 62 13.42 5.84 -12.30
CA LYS A 62 13.50 4.63 -13.13
C LYS A 62 13.10 4.86 -14.59
N THR A 63 12.13 5.73 -14.84
CA THR A 63 11.57 5.93 -16.19
C THR A 63 12.37 6.96 -17.00
N GLY A 64 13.21 7.77 -16.36
CA GLY A 64 14.05 8.80 -17.02
C GLY A 64 13.27 9.84 -17.83
N LYS A 65 11.94 9.86 -17.70
CA LYS A 65 11.02 10.74 -18.44
C LYS A 65 10.08 11.36 -17.43
N THR A 66 10.02 12.69 -17.43
CA THR A 66 9.01 13.52 -16.75
C THR A 66 7.65 13.29 -17.40
N LYS A 67 7.09 12.08 -17.28
CA LYS A 67 5.71 11.86 -17.68
C LYS A 67 4.84 12.56 -16.65
N ASN A 68 4.33 13.72 -17.05
CA ASN A 68 3.35 14.55 -16.37
C ASN A 68 2.01 13.79 -16.25
N ARG A 69 1.98 12.72 -15.47
CA ARG A 69 0.78 11.92 -15.23
C ARG A 69 0.51 11.94 -13.74
N PHE A 70 -0.34 12.89 -13.34
CA PHE A 70 -0.97 13.04 -12.02
C PHE A 70 -1.85 11.84 -11.59
N SER A 71 -1.59 10.65 -12.13
CA SER A 71 -2.36 9.44 -11.85
C SER A 71 -1.48 8.57 -10.96
N CYS A 72 -1.62 8.67 -9.63
CA CYS A 72 -0.85 7.88 -8.67
C CYS A 72 -0.91 6.39 -9.05
N PRO A 73 0.13 5.85 -9.72
CA PRO A 73 0.10 4.47 -10.19
C PRO A 73 0.12 3.50 -9.01
N GLU A 74 0.61 3.96 -7.86
CA GLU A 74 0.62 3.20 -6.62
C GLU A 74 -0.78 2.86 -6.10
N CYS A 75 -1.77 3.76 -6.25
CA CYS A 75 -3.15 3.50 -5.85
C CYS A 75 -3.85 2.43 -6.70
N SER A 76 -3.32 2.16 -7.90
CA SER A 76 -3.82 1.12 -8.82
C SER A 76 -3.09 -0.22 -8.65
N LYS A 77 -2.00 -0.28 -7.87
CA LYS A 77 -1.26 -1.53 -7.62
C LYS A 77 -2.01 -2.37 -6.60
N GLU A 78 -2.51 -3.52 -7.04
CA GLU A 78 -3.09 -4.54 -6.15
C GLU A 78 -2.00 -5.44 -5.55
N ILE A 79 -2.33 -6.19 -4.50
CA ILE A 79 -1.43 -7.20 -3.93
C ILE A 79 -1.05 -8.20 -5.03
N ILE A 80 0.25 -8.40 -5.20
CA ILE A 80 0.76 -9.43 -6.10
C ILE A 80 0.43 -10.80 -5.51
N ARG A 81 -0.38 -11.60 -6.23
CA ARG A 81 -0.68 -12.98 -5.86
C ARG A 81 0.18 -13.93 -6.67
N VAL A 82 1.19 -14.50 -6.01
CA VAL A 82 2.08 -15.53 -6.59
C VAL A 82 1.52 -16.91 -6.28
#